data_AF-A0A382C8P9-F1
#
_entry.id   AF-A0A382C8P9-F1
#
_cell.length_a   1.000
_cell.length_b   1.000
_cell.length_c   1.000
_cell.angle_alpha   90.00
_cell.angle_beta   90.00
_cell.angle_gamma   90.00
#
_symmetry.space_group_name_H-M   'P 1'
#
loop_
_entity.id
_entity.type
_entity.pdbx_description
1 polymer ?
#
loop_
_entity_poly.entity_id
_entity_poly.type
_entity_poly.pdbx_seq_one_letter_code
_entity_poly.pdbx_strand_id
1 'polypeptide(L)'
;MKPIATKRFYYTINERLYWSTAYQSLTISARNLMMCFYTELRFTGKGKKRQFTNNGEISFSEAEFKANGLGCSATYIKARNQLIKVGFIKVTYRGGMARGDMNKYKLLWVDGVQHDKMRWKLYPDEDWEHEIPKVKDYIVGRKTRFKKKNNTLQKYTLNGTKPPTKVDPIKAEPPTKVGSN
;
A
#
# COMPACT_ATOMS: atom_id res chain seq x y z
N MET A 1 -13.09 -13.72 5.49
CA MET A 1 -11.67 -13.82 5.91
C MET A 1 -11.66 -14.33 7.35
N LYS A 2 -10.82 -15.30 7.70
CA LYS A 2 -10.76 -15.78 9.09
C LYS A 2 -10.02 -14.74 9.95
N PRO A 3 -10.55 -14.33 11.12
CA PRO A 3 -9.87 -13.39 12.01
C PRO A 3 -8.48 -13.90 12.38
N ILE A 4 -7.50 -13.01 12.50
CA ILE A 4 -6.12 -13.40 12.84
C ILE A 4 -6.05 -14.14 14.17
N ALA A 5 -6.93 -13.81 15.12
CA ALA A 5 -7.05 -14.51 16.40
C ALA A 5 -7.34 -16.02 16.25
N THR A 6 -7.95 -16.44 15.14
CA THR A 6 -8.20 -17.86 14.85
C THR A 6 -6.99 -18.56 14.21
N LYS A 7 -6.05 -17.79 13.65
CA LYS A 7 -4.80 -18.29 13.09
C LYS A 7 -3.78 -18.40 14.22
N ARG A 8 -3.81 -19.51 14.97
CA ARG A 8 -2.78 -19.79 15.98
C ARG A 8 -1.42 -19.87 15.27
N PHE A 9 -0.46 -19.08 15.72
CA PHE A 9 0.93 -19.14 15.24
C PHE A 9 1.89 -19.23 16.40
N TYR A 10 2.95 -20.02 16.20
CA TYR A 10 4.10 -20.08 17.07
C TYR A 10 5.32 -19.77 16.20
N TYR A 11 6.06 -18.73 16.58
CA TYR A 11 7.30 -18.36 15.92
C TYR A 11 8.40 -18.32 16.98
N THR A 12 9.54 -18.90 16.65
CA THR A 12 10.74 -18.78 17.45
C THR A 12 11.57 -17.65 16.84
N ILE A 13 12.02 -16.71 17.67
CA ILE A 13 12.96 -15.68 17.28
C ILE A 13 14.32 -16.02 17.87
N ASN A 14 15.36 -15.94 17.04
CA ASN A 14 16.74 -16.07 17.53
C ASN A 14 17.25 -14.71 18.02
N GLU A 15 18.26 -14.76 18.88
CA GLU A 15 18.91 -13.61 19.49
C GLU A 15 19.45 -12.64 18.43
N ARG A 16 20.03 -13.18 17.34
CA ARG A 16 20.60 -12.36 16.25
C ARG A 16 19.54 -11.56 15.51
N LEU A 17 18.36 -12.14 15.28
CA LEU A 17 17.28 -11.41 14.63
C LEU A 17 16.70 -10.37 15.57
N TYR A 18 16.42 -10.75 16.82
CA TYR A 18 15.83 -9.85 17.80
C TYR A 18 16.70 -8.62 18.08
N TRP A 19 18.00 -8.82 18.29
CA TRP A 19 18.94 -7.74 18.58
C TRP A 19 19.49 -7.04 17.34
N SER A 20 19.05 -7.42 16.14
CA SER A 20 19.45 -6.73 14.91
C SER A 20 18.96 -5.28 14.92
N THR A 21 19.77 -4.39 14.38
CA THR A 21 19.43 -2.99 14.08
C THR A 21 18.14 -2.89 13.26
N ALA A 22 17.97 -3.79 12.28
CA ALA A 22 16.77 -3.90 11.45
C ALA A 22 15.51 -4.14 12.30
N TYR A 23 15.53 -5.16 13.17
CA TYR A 23 14.37 -5.49 14.01
C TYR A 23 14.07 -4.41 15.06
N GLN A 24 15.12 -3.87 15.69
CA GLN A 24 14.96 -2.84 16.71
C GLN A 24 14.39 -1.54 16.14
N SER A 25 14.68 -1.22 14.88
CA SER A 25 14.09 -0.06 14.20
C SER A 25 12.58 -0.21 13.92
N LEU A 26 12.01 -1.43 13.95
CA LEU A 26 10.61 -1.67 13.59
C LEU A 26 9.63 -1.03 14.57
N THR A 27 8.64 -0.32 14.02
CA THR A 27 7.48 0.14 14.77
C THR A 27 6.60 -1.03 15.21
N ILE A 28 5.76 -0.83 16.23
CA ILE A 28 4.79 -1.84 16.70
C ILE A 28 3.90 -2.32 15.55
N SER A 29 3.41 -1.41 14.71
CA SER A 29 2.59 -1.76 13.55
C SER A 29 3.35 -2.60 12.52
N ALA A 30 4.65 -2.32 12.30
CA ALA A 30 5.48 -3.14 11.41
C ALA A 30 5.73 -4.54 11.98
N ARG A 31 5.96 -4.68 13.29
CA ARG A 31 6.06 -5.99 13.97
C ARG A 31 4.75 -6.77 13.86
N ASN A 32 3.61 -6.12 14.07
CA ASN A 32 2.29 -6.75 13.92
C ASN A 32 2.07 -7.23 12.48
N LEU A 33 2.40 -6.40 11.48
CA LEU A 33 2.29 -6.76 10.08
C LEU A 33 3.24 -7.90 9.70
N MET A 34 4.46 -7.91 10.23
CA MET A 34 5.43 -9.00 10.06
C MET A 34 4.85 -10.33 10.54
N MET A 35 4.16 -10.34 11.70
CA MET A 35 3.48 -11.52 12.20
C MET A 35 2.28 -11.91 11.34
N CYS A 36 1.51 -10.94 10.82
CA CYS A 36 0.41 -11.22 9.88
C CYS A 36 0.91 -12.00 8.66
N PHE A 37 2.02 -11.55 8.04
CA PHE A 37 2.62 -12.29 6.92
C PHE A 37 3.10 -13.68 7.32
N TYR A 38 3.68 -13.83 8.51
CA TYR A 38 4.09 -15.14 9.03
C TYR A 38 2.90 -16.10 9.18
N THR A 39 1.72 -15.61 9.59
CA THR A 39 0.52 -16.47 9.71
C THR A 39 -0.01 -17.01 8.39
N GLU A 40 0.33 -16.39 7.27
CA GLU A 40 -0.05 -16.87 5.93
C GLU A 40 0.93 -17.92 5.39
N LEU A 41 2.07 -18.14 6.06
CA LEU A 41 2.99 -19.18 5.66
C LEU A 41 2.35 -20.55 5.78
N ARG A 42 2.57 -21.36 4.75
CA ARG A 42 2.25 -22.78 4.73
C ARG A 42 3.56 -23.54 4.72
N PHE A 43 3.61 -24.59 5.52
CA PHE A 43 4.79 -25.42 5.61
C PHE A 43 4.42 -26.90 5.58
N THR A 44 5.37 -27.69 5.10
CA THR A 44 5.36 -29.14 5.19
C THR A 44 6.50 -29.59 6.11
N GLY A 45 6.39 -30.81 6.64
CA GLY A 45 7.37 -31.36 7.58
C GLY A 45 7.21 -30.88 9.03
N LYS A 46 8.06 -31.40 9.91
CA LYS A 46 8.07 -31.11 11.35
C LYS A 46 9.48 -30.78 11.82
N GLY A 47 9.59 -29.93 12.84
CA GLY A 47 10.87 -29.53 13.45
C GLY A 47 11.85 -28.95 12.43
N LYS A 48 13.09 -29.44 12.45
CA LYS A 48 14.19 -28.98 11.57
C LYS A 48 13.99 -29.31 10.08
N LYS A 49 13.05 -30.21 9.75
CA LYS A 49 12.69 -30.56 8.36
C LYS A 49 11.54 -29.70 7.82
N ARG A 50 11.15 -28.64 8.53
CA ARG A 50 10.08 -27.72 8.11
C ARG A 50 10.53 -26.95 6.87
N GLN A 51 9.71 -26.99 5.82
CA GLN A 51 9.94 -26.21 4.60
C GLN A 51 8.71 -25.40 4.25
N PHE A 52 8.90 -24.10 3.98
CA PHE A 52 7.82 -23.21 3.57
C PHE A 52 7.54 -23.38 2.08
N THR A 53 6.33 -23.80 1.74
CA THR A 53 5.95 -24.10 0.35
C THR A 53 5.51 -22.87 -0.43
N ASN A 54 5.03 -21.84 0.26
CA ASN A 54 4.48 -20.62 -0.34
C ASN A 54 5.31 -19.36 -0.07
N ASN A 55 6.59 -19.49 0.36
CA ASN A 55 7.42 -18.32 0.61
C ASN A 55 7.73 -17.58 -0.70
N GLY A 56 7.16 -16.38 -0.87
CA GLY A 56 7.18 -15.62 -2.12
C GLY A 56 5.80 -15.46 -2.75
N GLU A 57 4.78 -16.14 -2.24
CA GLU A 57 3.39 -16.01 -2.68
C GLU A 57 2.48 -15.46 -1.59
N ILE A 58 3.07 -14.94 -0.51
CA ILE A 58 2.33 -14.49 0.66
C ILE A 58 1.62 -13.19 0.32
N SER A 59 0.30 -13.16 0.51
CA SER A 59 -0.53 -11.99 0.32
C SER A 59 -1.22 -11.63 1.63
N PHE A 60 -1.08 -10.37 2.05
CA PHE A 60 -1.86 -9.80 3.15
C PHE A 60 -2.15 -8.34 2.80
N SER A 61 -3.42 -8.00 2.63
CA SER A 61 -3.86 -6.69 2.15
C SER A 61 -4.13 -5.71 3.28
N GLU A 62 -4.25 -4.44 2.88
CA GLU A 62 -4.67 -3.36 3.76
C GLU A 62 -6.09 -3.58 4.32
N ALA A 63 -7.01 -4.10 3.51
CA ALA A 63 -8.39 -4.39 3.95
C ALA A 63 -8.39 -5.43 5.08
N GLU A 64 -7.55 -6.45 4.94
CA GLU A 64 -7.34 -7.49 5.94
C GLU A 64 -6.70 -6.94 7.22
N PHE A 65 -5.71 -6.05 7.09
CA PHE A 65 -5.09 -5.37 8.22
C PHE A 65 -6.11 -4.56 9.04
N LYS A 66 -6.97 -3.80 8.33
CA LYS A 66 -8.05 -2.99 8.94
C LYS A 66 -9.12 -3.86 9.58
N ALA A 67 -9.53 -4.94 8.92
CA ALA A 67 -10.54 -5.87 9.43
C ALA A 67 -10.09 -6.55 10.73
N ASN A 68 -8.78 -6.69 10.96
CA ASN A 68 -8.22 -7.22 12.20
C ASN A 68 -7.96 -6.14 13.27
N GLY A 69 -8.40 -4.89 13.06
CA GLY A 69 -8.25 -3.81 14.05
C GLY A 69 -6.81 -3.33 14.28
N LEU A 70 -5.87 -3.64 13.38
CA LEU A 70 -4.45 -3.34 13.56
C LEU A 70 -4.07 -1.89 13.21
N GLY A 71 -5.00 -1.13 12.64
CA GLY A 71 -4.84 0.28 12.31
C GLY A 71 -5.50 0.67 10.98
N CYS A 72 -5.18 1.87 10.50
CA CYS A 72 -5.72 2.39 9.25
C CYS A 72 -4.84 2.06 8.03
N SER A 73 -5.34 2.43 6.86
CA SER A 73 -4.67 2.29 5.55
C SER A 73 -3.25 2.85 5.53
N ALA A 74 -3.08 4.07 6.04
CA ALA A 74 -1.79 4.74 6.08
C ALA A 74 -0.79 4.00 7.00
N THR A 75 -1.27 3.44 8.12
CA THR A 75 -0.46 2.65 9.03
C THR A 75 0.07 1.39 8.35
N TYR A 76 -0.78 0.67 7.61
CA TYR A 76 -0.37 -0.50 6.83
C TYR A 76 0.71 -0.13 5.79
N ILE A 77 0.51 0.97 5.05
CA ILE A 77 1.47 1.41 4.03
C ILE A 77 2.82 1.74 4.67
N LYS A 78 2.83 2.50 5.78
CA LYS A 78 4.06 2.82 6.53
C LYS A 78 4.76 1.56 7.05
N ALA A 79 4.00 0.66 7.68
CA ALA A 79 4.50 -0.61 8.21
C ALA A 79 5.13 -1.48 7.11
N ARG A 80 4.42 -1.66 5.99
CA ARG A 80 4.92 -2.42 4.83
C ARG A 80 6.19 -1.80 4.27
N ASN A 81 6.19 -0.49 4.06
CA ASN A 81 7.34 0.22 3.51
C ASN A 81 8.56 0.08 4.43
N GLN A 82 8.35 0.15 5.74
CA GLN A 82 9.41 -0.08 6.72
C GLN A 82 9.98 -1.51 6.63
N LEU A 83 9.11 -2.53 6.56
CA LEU A 83 9.56 -3.93 6.41
C LEU A 83 10.36 -4.18 5.13
N ILE A 84 10.01 -3.49 4.03
CA ILE A 84 10.78 -3.54 2.78
C ILE A 84 12.12 -2.83 3.00
N LYS A 85 12.10 -1.59 3.48
CA LYS A 85 13.29 -0.76 3.72
C LYS A 85 14.38 -1.49 4.50
N VAL A 86 14.01 -2.14 5.61
CA VAL A 86 14.98 -2.81 6.49
C VAL A 86 15.27 -4.25 6.07
N GLY A 87 14.70 -4.74 4.96
CA GLY A 87 15.07 -6.03 4.38
C GLY A 87 14.38 -7.25 4.99
N PHE A 88 13.27 -7.11 5.71
CA PHE A 88 12.51 -8.27 6.20
C PHE A 88 11.67 -8.93 5.12
N ILE A 89 11.15 -8.14 4.18
CA ILE A 89 10.28 -8.63 3.11
C ILE A 89 10.74 -8.11 1.75
N LYS A 90 10.53 -8.93 0.71
CA LYS A 90 10.73 -8.55 -0.69
C LYS A 90 9.42 -8.67 -1.44
N VAL A 91 9.10 -7.69 -2.27
CA VAL A 91 7.95 -7.79 -3.19
C VAL A 91 8.32 -8.74 -4.32
N THR A 92 7.54 -9.81 -4.51
CA THR A 92 7.75 -10.78 -5.61
C THR A 92 6.81 -10.51 -6.77
N TYR A 93 5.61 -10.04 -6.47
CA TYR A 93 4.62 -9.70 -7.47
C TYR A 93 3.84 -8.47 -7.02
N ARG A 94 3.63 -7.57 -7.99
CA ARG A 94 2.90 -6.34 -7.79
C ARG A 94 1.51 -6.46 -8.40
N GLY A 95 0.51 -6.67 -7.54
CA GLY A 95 -0.89 -6.72 -7.94
C GLY A 95 -1.50 -5.33 -8.13
N GLY A 96 -2.82 -5.31 -8.29
CA GLY A 96 -3.64 -4.10 -8.45
C GLY A 96 -4.17 -3.88 -9.86
N MET A 97 -4.12 -4.88 -10.75
CA MET A 97 -4.67 -4.80 -12.10
C MET A 97 -6.13 -5.25 -12.17
N ALA A 98 -6.58 -6.14 -11.27
CA ALA A 98 -7.93 -6.68 -11.24
C ALA A 98 -8.45 -6.93 -9.80
N ARG A 99 -9.76 -7.18 -9.65
CA ARG A 99 -10.35 -7.55 -8.36
C ARG A 99 -9.73 -8.87 -7.86
N GLY A 100 -9.15 -8.85 -6.66
CA GLY A 100 -8.46 -10.01 -6.08
C GLY A 100 -6.97 -10.11 -6.46
N ASP A 101 -6.47 -9.23 -7.32
CA ASP A 101 -5.06 -9.18 -7.70
C ASP A 101 -4.24 -8.45 -6.62
N MET A 102 -3.61 -9.22 -5.73
CA MET A 102 -2.91 -8.69 -4.54
C MET A 102 -1.39 -8.75 -4.70
N ASN A 103 -0.69 -7.86 -4.00
CA ASN A 103 0.76 -7.94 -3.89
C ASN A 103 1.15 -9.25 -3.19
N LYS A 104 2.18 -9.90 -3.73
CA LYS A 104 2.82 -11.05 -3.10
C LYS A 104 4.18 -10.65 -2.56
N TYR A 105 4.53 -11.23 -1.42
CA TYR A 105 5.75 -10.97 -0.70
C TYR A 105 6.50 -12.25 -0.39
N LYS A 106 7.82 -12.14 -0.31
CA LYS A 106 8.74 -13.15 0.21
C LYS A 106 9.29 -12.69 1.56
N LEU A 107 9.25 -13.56 2.55
CA LEU A 107 9.85 -13.31 3.85
C LEU A 107 11.31 -13.75 3.82
N LEU A 108 12.21 -12.88 4.30
CA LEU A 108 13.66 -13.06 4.24
C LEU A 108 14.31 -13.37 5.59
N TRP A 109 13.50 -13.56 6.63
CA TRP A 109 13.95 -13.83 8.00
C TRP A 109 13.52 -15.21 8.50
N VAL A 110 12.76 -15.95 7.70
CA VAL A 110 12.22 -17.27 8.06
C VAL A 110 13.21 -18.38 7.74
N ASP A 111 13.05 -19.51 8.43
CA ASP A 111 13.87 -20.71 8.20
C ASP A 111 13.82 -21.17 6.74
N GLY A 112 14.96 -21.62 6.22
CA GLY A 112 15.10 -22.06 4.82
C GLY A 112 15.44 -20.95 3.83
N VAL A 113 15.46 -19.68 4.25
CA VAL A 113 16.08 -18.61 3.46
C VAL A 113 17.60 -18.69 3.61
N GLN A 114 18.32 -18.70 2.50
CA GLN A 114 19.79 -18.69 2.50
C GLN A 114 20.32 -17.38 3.12
N HIS A 115 21.44 -17.45 3.84
CA HIS A 115 21.96 -16.31 4.61
C HIS A 115 22.38 -15.11 3.76
N ASP A 116 22.81 -15.33 2.52
CA ASP A 116 23.10 -14.32 1.50
C ASP A 116 21.86 -13.50 1.10
N LYS A 117 20.68 -14.09 1.20
CA LYS A 117 19.38 -13.46 0.88
C LYS A 117 18.76 -12.74 2.08
N MET A 118 19.35 -12.87 3.26
CA MET A 118 18.87 -12.24 4.51
C MET A 118 19.29 -10.77 4.59
N ARG A 119 18.60 -9.93 3.83
CA ARG A 119 18.84 -8.49 3.69
C ARG A 119 18.93 -7.73 5.02
N TRP A 120 18.08 -8.07 6.00
CA TRP A 120 18.09 -7.45 7.33
C TRP A 120 19.43 -7.50 8.07
N LYS A 121 20.36 -8.37 7.67
CA LYS A 121 21.73 -8.42 8.23
C LYS A 121 22.65 -7.31 7.75
N LEU A 122 22.36 -6.70 6.59
CA LEU A 122 23.16 -5.62 6.00
C LEU A 122 22.65 -4.23 6.41
N TYR A 123 21.49 -4.15 7.06
CA TYR A 123 20.99 -2.89 7.60
C TYR A 123 21.79 -2.51 8.85
N PRO A 124 22.19 -1.23 9.05
CA PRO A 124 21.77 -0.04 8.32
C PRO A 124 22.66 0.37 7.12
N ASP A 125 23.71 -0.39 6.81
CA ASP A 125 24.67 -0.04 5.75
C ASP A 125 24.01 -0.02 4.36
N GLU A 126 23.09 -0.97 4.12
CA GLU A 126 22.22 -1.01 2.95
C GLU A 126 20.74 -0.97 3.33
N ASP A 127 19.95 -0.30 2.50
CA ASP A 127 18.49 -0.32 2.57
C ASP A 127 17.84 -0.68 1.23
N TRP A 128 16.56 -1.06 1.29
CA TRP A 128 15.77 -1.40 0.11
C TRP A 128 14.61 -0.42 -0.11
N GLU A 129 14.79 0.86 0.22
CA GLU A 129 13.75 1.86 -0.04
C GLU A 129 13.37 1.95 -1.52
N HIS A 130 14.34 1.74 -2.41
CA HIS A 130 14.14 1.73 -3.86
C HIS A 130 13.18 0.63 -4.34
N GLU A 131 13.00 -0.45 -3.58
CA GLU A 131 12.05 -1.54 -3.90
C GLU A 131 10.61 -1.25 -3.44
N ILE A 132 10.39 -0.19 -2.66
CA ILE A 132 9.05 0.17 -2.18
C ILE A 132 8.16 0.47 -3.39
N PRO A 133 6.99 -0.18 -3.53
CA PRO A 133 6.08 0.08 -4.63
C PRO A 133 5.61 1.54 -4.64
N LYS A 134 6.17 2.35 -5.55
CA LYS A 134 5.71 3.72 -5.82
C LYS A 134 4.36 3.65 -6.52
N VAL A 135 3.41 4.51 -6.13
CA VAL A 135 2.10 4.60 -6.79
C VAL A 135 2.32 4.68 -8.31
N LYS A 136 1.77 3.73 -9.06
CA LYS A 136 1.84 3.74 -10.52
C LYS A 136 1.07 4.99 -10.98
N ASP A 137 1.67 5.80 -11.86
CA ASP A 137 1.05 7.02 -12.42
C ASP A 137 -0.08 6.68 -13.41
N TYR A 138 -1.12 5.98 -12.94
CA TYR A 138 -2.23 5.49 -13.76
C TYR A 138 -3.35 6.50 -13.99
N ILE A 139 -3.26 7.69 -13.40
CA ILE A 139 -4.29 8.70 -13.63
C ILE A 139 -3.99 9.34 -15.00
N VAL A 140 -4.55 8.74 -16.05
CA VAL A 140 -4.72 9.41 -17.35
C VAL A 140 -5.43 10.73 -17.07
N GLY A 141 -4.80 11.82 -17.50
CA GLY A 141 -5.29 13.16 -17.24
C GLY A 141 -4.99 13.74 -15.85
N ARG A 142 -4.03 13.23 -15.07
CA ARG A 142 -3.52 13.95 -13.88
C ARG A 142 -2.94 15.33 -14.24
N LYS A 143 -2.27 15.40 -15.39
CA LYS A 143 -1.75 16.65 -15.98
C LYS A 143 -2.87 17.53 -16.55
N THR A 144 -3.90 16.92 -17.15
CA THR A 144 -4.99 17.63 -17.84
C THR A 144 -6.23 17.88 -16.98
N ARG A 145 -6.30 17.31 -15.76
CA ARG A 145 -7.38 17.54 -14.81
C ARG A 145 -7.45 19.02 -14.51
N PHE A 146 -8.66 19.56 -14.54
CA PHE A 146 -8.95 20.94 -14.17
C PHE A 146 -8.31 21.26 -12.80
N LYS A 147 -7.27 22.08 -12.82
CA LYS A 147 -6.65 22.60 -11.61
C LYS A 147 -7.36 23.89 -11.29
N LYS A 148 -8.12 23.90 -10.19
CA LYS A 148 -8.79 25.10 -9.69
C LYS A 148 -7.71 26.14 -9.36
N LYS A 149 -7.42 27.05 -10.28
CA LYS A 149 -6.42 28.11 -10.10
C LYS A 149 -6.94 29.23 -9.23
N ASN A 150 -8.25 29.50 -9.25
CA ASN A 150 -8.97 30.44 -8.39
C ASN A 150 -10.43 30.00 -8.28
N ASN A 151 -11.09 30.29 -7.16
CA ASN A 151 -12.53 30.06 -7.01
C ASN A 151 -13.27 31.16 -7.79
N THR A 152 -13.75 30.87 -8.99
CA THR A 152 -14.60 31.80 -9.77
C THR A 152 -16.01 31.93 -9.20
N LEU A 153 -16.37 31.14 -8.18
CA LEU A 153 -17.56 31.37 -7.38
C LEU A 153 -17.38 32.69 -6.65
N GLN A 154 -18.00 33.74 -7.19
CA GLN A 154 -18.34 34.92 -6.41
C GLN A 154 -19.13 34.45 -5.17
N LYS A 155 -18.99 35.15 -4.04
CA LYS A 155 -19.45 34.74 -2.70
C LYS A 155 -20.95 34.48 -2.57
N TYR A 156 -21.69 34.59 -3.67
CA TYR A 156 -23.13 34.43 -3.80
C TYR A 156 -23.45 33.03 -4.36
N THR A 157 -22.94 31.97 -3.72
CA THR A 157 -23.58 30.67 -3.90
C THR A 157 -24.98 30.82 -3.32
N LEU A 158 -25.99 30.78 -4.20
CA LEU A 158 -27.40 30.97 -3.86
C LEU A 158 -27.84 29.83 -2.93
N ASN A 159 -27.69 30.02 -1.62
CA ASN A 159 -28.42 29.27 -0.62
C ASN A 159 -29.89 29.64 -0.81
N GLY A 160 -30.65 28.91 -1.63
CA GLY A 160 -32.02 29.35 -1.90
C GLY A 160 -32.84 28.37 -2.70
N THR A 161 -33.76 27.73 -1.99
CA THR A 161 -34.80 26.80 -2.44
C THR A 161 -35.85 27.43 -3.38
N LYS A 162 -35.49 28.32 -4.31
CA LYS A 162 -36.42 28.87 -5.31
C LYS A 162 -35.72 29.15 -6.64
N PRO A 163 -36.20 28.60 -7.78
CA PRO A 163 -35.69 28.96 -9.09
C PRO A 163 -36.10 30.40 -9.45
N PRO A 164 -35.27 31.13 -10.23
CA PRO A 164 -35.59 32.49 -10.67
C PRO A 164 -36.77 32.50 -11.65
N THR A 165 -37.70 33.44 -11.46
CA THR A 165 -38.96 33.56 -12.21
C THR A 165 -38.81 34.27 -13.56
N LYS A 166 -37.61 34.68 -13.98
CA LYS A 166 -37.40 35.25 -15.31
C LYS A 166 -36.05 34.81 -15.89
N VAL A 167 -36.12 34.18 -17.06
CA VAL A 167 -35.02 34.01 -18.00
C VAL A 167 -34.85 35.33 -18.73
N ASP A 168 -33.78 36.06 -18.44
CA ASP A 168 -33.36 37.15 -19.32
C ASP A 168 -32.48 36.57 -20.44
N PRO A 169 -32.83 36.75 -21.71
CA PRO A 169 -31.96 36.32 -22.81
C PRO A 169 -30.74 37.24 -22.85
N ILE A 170 -29.55 36.61 -22.84
CA ILE A 170 -28.28 37.28 -23.12
C ILE A 170 -28.39 37.87 -24.53
N LYS A 171 -28.36 39.20 -24.66
CA LYS A 171 -28.17 39.86 -25.97
C LYS A 171 -26.78 39.49 -26.49
N ALA A 172 -26.71 38.49 -27.35
CA ALA A 172 -25.56 38.27 -28.21
C ALA A 172 -25.61 39.32 -29.33
N GLU A 173 -24.66 40.24 -29.37
CA GLU A 173 -24.44 41.08 -30.55
C GLU A 173 -23.84 40.21 -31.66
N PRO A 174 -24.50 40.09 -32.84
CA PRO A 174 -23.94 39.32 -33.94
C PRO A 174 -22.75 40.04 -34.58
N PRO A 175 -21.73 39.30 -35.06
CA PRO A 175 -20.54 39.90 -35.67
C PRO A 175 -20.90 40.62 -36.98
N THR A 176 -20.57 41.90 -37.04
CA THR A 176 -20.65 42.75 -38.23
C THR A 176 -19.46 42.46 -39.12
N LYS A 177 -19.59 41.52 -40.06
CA LYS A 177 -18.92 41.49 -41.38
C LYS A 177 -19.30 40.22 -42.13
N VAL A 178 -20.08 40.40 -43.19
CA VAL A 178 -20.33 39.38 -44.22
C VAL A 178 -19.19 39.50 -45.22
N GLY A 179 -18.31 38.50 -45.27
CA GLY A 179 -17.33 38.36 -46.34
C GLY A 179 -18.00 37.65 -47.51
N SER A 180 -18.27 38.38 -48.60
CA SER A 180 -18.68 37.81 -49.89
C SER A 180 -17.47 37.23 -50.62
N ASN A 181 -17.62 36.02 -51.16
CA ASN A 181 -16.91 35.53 -52.34
C ASN A 181 -17.96 35.17 -53.38
#